data_AF-A0A1E4WV66-F1
#
_entry.id   AF-A0A1E4WV66-F1
#
_cell.length_a   1.000
_cell.length_b   1.000
_cell.length_c   1.000
_cell.angle_alpha   90.00
_cell.angle_beta   90.00
_cell.angle_gamma   90.00
#
_symmetry.space_group_name_H-M   'P 1'
#
loop_
_entity.id
_entity.type
_entity.pdbx_description
1 polymer ?
#
loop_
_entity_poly.entity_id
_entity_poly.type
_entity_poly.pdbx_seq_one_letter_code
_entity_poly.pdbx_strand_id
1 'polypeptide(L)'
;MEATIVSGAWKGHLGRGLAPKEVQYLLGTAQGMTAKEIARQFNVAACTVAKRLSCAMFKLGVTRQTAAVAEAMRRQIISPMCIALAALIAMHSMIGDDAMRRDRRVPERRTAQVRVVRQAERPSLTA
;
A
#
# COMPACT_ATOMS: atom_id res chain seq x y z
N MET A 1 7.37 -27.90 2.92
CA MET A 1 6.44 -26.93 3.52
C MET A 1 7.24 -25.71 3.92
N GLU A 2 7.12 -24.58 3.22
CA GLU A 2 7.76 -23.33 3.68
C GLU A 2 7.09 -22.89 4.99
N ALA A 3 7.85 -22.80 6.08
CA ALA A 3 7.35 -22.34 7.35
C ALA A 3 7.26 -20.80 7.33
N THR A 4 6.09 -20.25 7.64
CA THR A 4 5.85 -18.79 7.66
C THR A 4 5.48 -18.32 9.06
N ILE A 5 5.96 -17.14 9.44
CA ILE A 5 5.62 -16.47 10.71
C ILE A 5 4.75 -15.26 10.39
N VAL A 6 3.61 -15.12 11.06
CA VAL A 6 2.74 -13.95 10.93
C VAL A 6 2.80 -13.12 12.20
N SER A 7 2.96 -11.81 12.06
CA SER A 7 2.93 -10.85 13.16
C SER A 7 2.25 -9.56 12.71
N GLY A 8 1.08 -9.29 13.26
CA GLY A 8 0.27 -8.13 12.88
C GLY A 8 -0.03 -8.09 11.38
N ALA A 9 0.28 -6.97 10.74
CA ALA A 9 0.08 -6.74 9.31
C ALA A 9 1.17 -7.35 8.40
N TRP A 10 2.12 -8.10 8.96
CA TRP A 10 3.29 -8.59 8.23
C TRP A 10 3.40 -10.11 8.28
N LYS A 11 3.84 -10.67 7.15
CA LYS A 11 4.18 -12.09 6.99
C LYS A 11 5.66 -12.25 6.72
N GLY A 12 6.32 -13.16 7.43
CA GLY A 12 7.72 -13.54 7.22
C GLY A 12 7.84 -14.98 6.73
N HIS A 13 8.75 -15.22 5.79
CA HIS A 13 9.05 -16.54 5.22
C HIS A 13 10.39 -17.05 5.77
N LEU A 14 10.38 -18.26 6.33
CA LEU A 14 11.59 -18.92 6.82
C LEU A 14 12.33 -19.62 5.66
N GLY A 15 13.61 -19.94 5.86
CA GLY A 15 14.44 -20.60 4.86
C GLY A 15 15.06 -19.68 3.80
N ARG A 16 14.82 -18.37 3.87
CA ARG A 16 15.34 -17.35 2.92
C ARG A 16 16.58 -16.60 3.42
N GLY A 17 17.47 -17.30 4.13
CA GLY A 17 18.76 -16.76 4.58
C GLY A 17 18.78 -16.03 5.93
N LEU A 18 17.61 -15.77 6.55
CA LEU A 18 17.52 -15.26 7.93
C LEU A 18 17.08 -16.36 8.89
N ALA A 19 17.62 -16.30 10.11
CA ALA A 19 17.22 -17.20 11.18
C ALA A 19 15.78 -16.86 11.65
N PRO A 20 15.02 -17.83 12.21
CA PRO A 20 13.63 -17.60 12.60
C PRO A 20 13.42 -16.42 13.55
N LYS A 21 14.31 -16.27 14.55
CA LYS A 21 14.26 -15.13 15.49
C LYS A 21 14.66 -13.80 14.86
N GLU A 22 15.54 -13.81 13.87
CA GLU A 22 15.90 -12.61 13.12
C GLU A 22 14.71 -12.12 12.31
N VAL A 23 14.01 -13.02 11.62
CA VAL A 23 12.76 -12.69 10.90
C VAL A 23 11.71 -12.17 11.87
N GLN A 24 11.50 -12.86 13.00
CA GLN A 24 10.49 -12.48 13.99
C GLN A 24 10.71 -11.07 14.57
N TYR A 25 11.96 -10.71 14.91
CA TYR A 25 12.26 -9.36 15.39
C TYR A 25 12.20 -8.31 14.28
N LEU A 26 12.61 -8.65 13.06
CA LEU A 26 12.51 -7.76 11.91
C LEU A 26 11.06 -7.42 11.55
N LEU A 27 10.12 -8.36 11.74
CA LEU A 27 8.68 -8.11 11.62
C LEU A 27 8.17 -7.09 12.65
N GLY A 28 8.69 -7.12 13.88
CA GLY A 28 8.40 -6.10 14.89
C GLY A 28 8.94 -4.72 14.48
N THR A 29 10.17 -4.67 13.95
CA THR A 29 10.76 -3.43 13.43
C THR A 29 9.97 -2.88 12.23
N ALA A 30 9.47 -3.74 11.35
CA ALA A 30 8.63 -3.36 10.21
C ALA A 30 7.25 -2.78 10.64
N GLN A 31 6.77 -3.15 11.83
CA GLN A 31 5.60 -2.53 12.47
C GLN A 31 5.90 -1.19 13.14
N GLY A 32 7.16 -0.74 13.13
CA GLY A 32 7.59 0.49 13.81
C GLY A 32 7.89 0.31 15.30
N MET A 33 7.94 -0.93 15.80
CA MET A 33 8.28 -1.19 17.20
C MET A 33 9.77 -0.96 17.44
N THR A 34 10.09 -0.34 18.57
CA THR A 34 11.46 -0.20 19.07
C THR A 34 11.99 -1.54 19.60
N ALA A 35 13.31 -1.67 19.68
CA ALA A 35 13.94 -2.88 20.24
C ALA A 35 13.48 -3.19 21.68
N LYS A 36 13.13 -2.17 22.47
CA LYS A 36 12.62 -2.34 23.85
C LYS A 36 11.21 -2.91 23.87
N GLU A 37 10.34 -2.48 22.96
CA GLU A 37 8.97 -2.99 22.86
C GLU A 37 8.96 -4.43 22.36
N ILE A 38 9.77 -4.73 21.33
CA ILE A 38 9.97 -6.10 20.85
C ILE A 38 10.49 -6.98 21.99
N ALA A 39 11.49 -6.50 22.74
CA ALA A 39 12.05 -7.23 23.87
C ALA A 39 11.01 -7.53 24.96
N ARG A 40 10.16 -6.55 25.28
CA ARG A 40 9.03 -6.71 26.22
C ARG A 40 8.02 -7.73 25.71
N GLN A 41 7.68 -7.71 24.42
CA GLN A 41 6.76 -8.66 23.81
C GLN A 41 7.28 -10.10 23.86
N PHE A 42 8.59 -10.29 23.69
CA PHE A 42 9.21 -11.62 23.67
C PHE A 42 9.81 -12.06 25.01
N ASN A 43 9.64 -11.29 26.10
CA ASN A 43 10.23 -11.54 27.42
C ASN A 43 11.74 -11.82 27.36
N VAL A 44 12.48 -10.99 26.62
CA VAL A 44 13.95 -11.08 26.48
C VAL A 44 14.59 -9.73 26.78
N ALA A 45 15.90 -9.72 27.03
CA ALA A 45 16.65 -8.48 27.17
C ALA A 45 16.71 -7.69 25.84
N ALA A 46 16.63 -6.36 25.91
CA ALA A 46 16.70 -5.48 24.74
C ALA A 46 18.01 -5.64 23.94
N CYS A 47 19.13 -5.87 24.63
CA CYS A 47 20.43 -6.14 24.00
C CYS A 47 20.41 -7.39 23.11
N THR A 48 19.61 -8.41 23.46
CA THR A 48 19.45 -9.63 22.67
C THR A 48 18.76 -9.33 21.34
N VAL A 49 17.68 -8.54 21.37
CA VAL A 49 16.96 -8.12 20.17
C VAL A 49 17.87 -7.28 19.28
N ALA A 50 18.58 -6.29 19.86
CA ALA A 50 19.53 -5.46 19.14
C ALA A 50 20.62 -6.29 18.45
N LYS A 51 21.25 -7.24 19.17
CA LYS A 51 22.27 -8.14 18.62
C LYS A 51 21.74 -8.96 17.44
N ARG A 52 20.54 -9.52 17.56
CA ARG A 52 19.91 -10.31 16.48
C ARG A 52 19.54 -9.45 15.27
N LEU A 53 19.05 -8.23 15.48
CA LEU A 53 18.80 -7.28 14.40
C LEU A 53 20.11 -6.89 13.69
N SER A 54 21.21 -6.69 14.42
CA SER A 54 22.54 -6.46 13.82
C SER A 54 23.02 -7.66 12.99
N CYS A 55 22.81 -8.89 13.45
CA CYS A 55 23.10 -10.09 12.66
C CYS A 55 22.25 -10.15 11.37
N ALA A 56 20.96 -9.81 11.46
CA ALA A 56 20.08 -9.75 10.29
C ALA A 56 20.55 -8.71 9.28
N MET A 57 20.91 -7.51 9.77
CA MET A 57 21.47 -6.43 8.94
C MET A 57 22.77 -6.84 8.25
N PHE A 58 23.68 -7.50 8.96
CA PHE A 58 24.91 -8.04 8.40
C PHE A 58 24.62 -9.07 7.29
N LYS A 59 23.70 -10.02 7.51
CA LYS A 59 23.31 -11.02 6.49
C LYS A 59 22.65 -10.40 5.26
N LEU A 60 21.92 -9.30 5.45
CA LEU A 60 21.30 -8.55 4.35
C LEU A 60 22.28 -7.60 3.65
N GLY A 61 23.46 -7.34 4.23
CA GLY A 61 24.47 -6.44 3.67
C GLY A 61 24.14 -4.95 3.86
N VAL A 62 23.40 -4.60 4.91
CA VAL A 62 22.95 -3.21 5.17
C VAL A 62 23.40 -2.73 6.54
N THR A 63 23.47 -1.40 6.70
CA THR A 63 23.93 -0.74 7.94
C THR A 63 22.82 -0.02 8.71
N ARG A 64 21.63 0.13 8.12
CA ARG A 64 20.47 0.79 8.76
C ARG A 64 19.30 -0.19 8.89
N GLN A 65 18.57 -0.12 10.00
CA GLN A 65 17.41 -0.98 10.26
C GLN A 65 16.30 -0.79 9.22
N THR A 66 16.00 0.45 8.82
CA THR A 66 15.01 0.73 7.77
C THR A 66 15.43 0.14 6.42
N ALA A 67 16.72 0.18 6.09
CA ALA A 67 17.27 -0.46 4.89
C ALA A 67 17.16 -1.99 4.98
N ALA A 68 17.27 -2.58 6.18
CA ALA A 68 17.09 -4.01 6.39
C ALA A 68 15.65 -4.46 6.13
N VAL A 69 14.66 -3.66 6.54
CA VAL A 69 13.25 -3.92 6.22
C VAL A 69 13.04 -3.84 4.70
N ALA A 70 13.56 -2.80 4.05
CA ALA A 70 13.44 -2.65 2.60
C ALA A 70 14.11 -3.79 1.82
N GLU A 71 15.32 -4.22 2.20
CA GLU A 71 16.01 -5.35 1.59
C GLU A 71 15.29 -6.68 1.85
N ALA A 72 14.76 -6.88 3.06
CA ALA A 72 13.98 -8.07 3.36
C ALA A 72 12.68 -8.12 2.55
N MET A 73 12.06 -6.98 2.24
CA MET A 73 10.93 -6.90 1.31
C MET A 73 11.35 -7.21 -0.13
N ARG A 74 12.47 -6.64 -0.59
CA ARG A 74 13.03 -6.89 -1.93
C ARG A 74 13.32 -8.38 -2.17
N ARG A 75 13.84 -9.07 -1.16
CA ARG A 75 14.16 -10.51 -1.20
C ARG A 75 12.96 -11.40 -0.85
N GLN A 76 11.77 -10.83 -0.66
CA GLN A 76 10.55 -11.52 -0.26
C GLN A 76 10.69 -12.36 1.03
N ILE A 77 11.60 -11.96 1.92
CA ILE A 77 11.75 -12.57 3.26
C ILE A 77 10.60 -12.11 4.14
N ILE A 78 10.25 -10.83 4.07
CA ILE A 78 9.04 -10.27 4.70
C ILE A 78 8.14 -9.70 3.61
N SER A 79 6.84 -9.77 3.82
CA SER A 79 5.84 -9.25 2.89
C SER A 79 4.73 -8.58 3.69
N PRO A 80 4.42 -7.30 3.40
CA PRO A 80 3.25 -6.67 4.00
C PRO A 80 1.99 -7.26 3.37
N MET A 81 0.99 -7.56 4.20
CA MET A 81 -0.25 -8.21 3.75
C MET A 81 -1.06 -7.35 2.77
N CYS A 82 -0.83 -6.04 2.73
CA CYS A 82 -1.46 -5.14 1.76
C CYS A 82 -1.11 -5.48 0.31
N ILE A 83 0.05 -6.11 0.04
CA ILE A 83 0.40 -6.58 -1.31
C ILE A 83 -0.53 -7.71 -1.74
N ALA A 84 -0.87 -8.63 -0.83
CA ALA A 84 -1.83 -9.70 -1.12
C ALA A 84 -3.23 -9.13 -1.40
N LEU A 85 -3.66 -8.13 -0.62
CA LEU A 85 -4.93 -7.43 -0.86
C LEU A 85 -4.93 -6.70 -2.21
N ALA A 86 -3.87 -5.98 -2.55
CA ALA A 86 -3.75 -5.28 -3.83
C ALA A 86 -3.78 -6.26 -5.02
N ALA A 87 -3.13 -7.42 -4.89
CA ALA A 87 -3.19 -8.48 -5.88
C ALA A 87 -4.61 -9.04 -6.06
N LEU A 88 -5.35 -9.27 -4.97
CA LEU A 88 -6.75 -9.70 -5.03
C LEU A 88 -7.65 -8.67 -5.71
N ILE A 89 -7.49 -7.39 -5.38
CA ILE A 89 -8.25 -6.29 -6.01
C ILE A 89 -7.92 -6.24 -7.51
N ALA A 90 -6.65 -6.27 -7.89
CA ALA A 90 -6.23 -6.24 -9.29
C ALA A 90 -6.79 -7.44 -10.09
N MET A 91 -6.74 -8.65 -9.52
CA MET A 91 -7.34 -9.84 -10.14
C MET A 91 -8.86 -9.70 -10.27
N HIS A 92 -9.54 -9.17 -9.25
CA HIS A 92 -10.99 -8.95 -9.31
C HIS A 92 -11.37 -7.94 -10.40
N SER A 93 -10.59 -6.87 -10.57
CA SER A 93 -10.80 -5.89 -11.64
C SER A 93 -10.60 -6.48 -13.04
N MET A 94 -9.75 -7.49 -13.21
CA MET A 94 -9.56 -8.17 -14.50
C MET A 94 -10.71 -9.14 -14.86
N ILE A 95 -11.52 -9.57 -13.89
CA ILE A 95 -12.60 -10.53 -14.10
C ILE A 95 -13.93 -9.83 -14.44
N GLY A 96 -14.08 -8.54 -14.12
CA GLY A 96 -15.34 -7.81 -14.21
C GLY A 96 -15.35 -6.64 -15.20
N ASP A 97 -15.16 -6.89 -16.49
CA ASP A 97 -15.32 -5.84 -17.52
C ASP A 97 -16.78 -5.46 -17.78
N ASP A 98 -17.76 -6.33 -17.49
CA ASP A 98 -19.19 -6.04 -17.77
C ASP A 98 -19.90 -5.18 -16.70
N ALA A 99 -19.40 -5.12 -15.47
CA ALA A 99 -20.14 -4.52 -14.35
C ALA A 99 -19.94 -3.01 -14.15
N MET A 100 -18.97 -2.38 -14.82
CA MET A 100 -18.60 -0.98 -14.59
C MET A 100 -18.77 -0.06 -15.80
N ARG A 101 -19.56 -0.45 -16.82
CA ARG A 101 -20.16 0.54 -17.72
C ARG A 101 -21.24 1.30 -16.94
N ARG A 102 -20.83 2.24 -16.09
CA ARG A 102 -21.69 3.39 -15.80
C ARG A 102 -21.81 4.14 -17.12
N ASP A 103 -22.86 3.84 -17.86
CA ASP A 103 -23.32 4.66 -18.96
C ASP A 103 -23.37 6.09 -18.42
N ARG A 104 -22.39 6.90 -18.83
CA ARG A 104 -22.32 8.30 -18.47
C ARG A 104 -23.52 8.91 -19.19
N ARG A 105 -24.68 8.96 -18.54
CA ARG A 105 -25.85 9.67 -19.06
C ARG A 105 -25.36 11.05 -19.47
N VAL A 106 -25.38 11.29 -20.78
CA VAL A 106 -25.10 12.59 -21.37
C VAL A 106 -25.97 13.60 -20.61
N PRO A 107 -25.41 14.69 -20.07
CA PRO A 107 -26.24 15.68 -19.40
C PRO A 107 -27.26 16.19 -20.41
N GLU A 108 -28.54 16.03 -20.08
CA GLU A 108 -29.66 16.46 -20.91
C GLU A 108 -29.47 17.96 -21.18
N ARG A 109 -29.11 18.28 -22.43
CA ARG A 109 -29.03 19.67 -22.89
C ARG A 109 -30.44 20.22 -22.83
N ARG A 110 -30.79 20.84 -21.71
CA ARG A 110 -31.94 21.72 -21.60
C ARG A 110 -31.66 22.90 -22.53
N THR A 111 -32.05 22.77 -23.80
CA THR A 111 -32.08 23.86 -24.76
C THR A 111 -32.96 24.95 -24.16
N ALA A 112 -32.34 25.94 -23.52
CA ALA A 112 -32.98 27.18 -23.19
C ALA A 112 -33.48 27.76 -24.52
N GLN A 113 -34.80 27.73 -24.71
CA GLN A 113 -35.44 28.41 -25.82
C GLN A 113 -35.23 29.91 -25.60
N VAL A 114 -34.13 30.44 -26.16
CA VAL A 114 -33.93 31.88 -26.23
C VAL A 114 -34.97 32.39 -27.23
N ARG A 115 -36.06 32.93 -26.68
CA ARG A 115 -37.09 33.63 -27.44
C ARG A 115 -36.44 34.86 -28.07
N VAL A 116 -36.09 34.76 -29.35
CA VAL A 116 -35.59 35.90 -30.13
C VAL A 116 -36.73 36.91 -30.24
N VAL A 117 -36.69 37.96 -29.41
CA VAL A 117 -37.58 39.12 -29.58
C VAL A 117 -37.03 39.92 -30.75
N ARG A 118 -37.77 39.90 -31.87
CA ARG A 118 -37.48 40.65 -33.08
C ARG A 118 -37.56 42.15 -32.74
N GLN A 119 -36.41 42.82 -32.69
CA GLN A 119 -36.33 44.27 -32.53
C GLN A 119 -36.94 44.92 -33.77
N ALA A 120 -38.16 45.45 -33.64
CA ALA A 120 -38.81 46.24 -34.69
C ALA A 120 -38.01 47.51 -34.96
N GLU A 121 -37.80 47.77 -36.25
CA GLU A 121 -37.05 48.88 -36.81
C GLU A 121 -37.56 50.24 -36.30
N ARG A 122 -36.62 51.11 -35.92
CA ARG A 122 -36.90 52.53 -35.66
C ARG A 122 -37.05 53.24 -37.00
N PRO A 123 -38.15 53.97 -37.27
CA PRO A 123 -38.22 54.80 -38.46
C PRO A 123 -37.26 55.99 -38.32
N SER A 124 -36.43 56.17 -39.35
CA SER A 124 -35.58 57.35 -39.55
C SER A 124 -36.45 58.59 -39.71
N LEU A 125 -36.24 59.59 -38.85
CA LEU A 125 -36.80 60.92 -39.03
C LEU A 125 -36.13 61.59 -40.24
N THR A 126 -36.92 61.88 -41.27
CA THR A 126 -36.54 62.75 -42.39
C THR A 126 -37.51 63.91 -42.45
N ALA A 127 -36.93 65.12 -42.47
CA ALA A 127 -37.48 66.46 -42.75
C ALA A 127 -38.42 67.08 -41.71
#